data_AF-A0A6A4Q431-F1
#
_entry.id   AF-A0A6A4Q431-F1
#
_cell.length_a   1.000
_cell.length_b   1.000
_cell.length_c   1.000
_cell.angle_alpha   90.00
_cell.angle_beta   90.00
_cell.angle_gamma   90.00
#
_symmetry.space_group_name_H-M   'P 1'
#
loop_
_entity.id
_entity.type
_entity.pdbx_description
1 polymer ?
#
loop_
_entity_poly.entity_id
_entity_poly.type
_entity_poly.pdbx_seq_one_letter_code
_entity_poly.pdbx_strand_id
1 'polypeptide(L)'
;MIGSARSFNGLYVLKACQSLHHVNFLDYVFDSALWHYKLRHASYNCMNQIKNNFPFVKFNKNHICDVCYQSKQRKLPFSLSNSYALHKFDLIHVDI
;
A
#
# COMPACT_ATOMS: atom_id res chain seq x y z
N MET A 1 13.24 11.45 9.71
CA MET A 1 13.01 12.76 9.04
C MET A 1 12.32 12.51 7.71
N ILE A 2 11.12 13.05 7.53
CA ILE A 2 10.37 13.00 6.26
C ILE A 2 10.99 14.04 5.31
N GLY A 3 11.22 13.63 4.07
CA GLY A 3 12.21 14.19 3.15
C GLY A 3 12.07 15.68 2.79
N SER A 4 13.22 16.30 2.52
CA SER A 4 13.33 17.69 2.07
C SER A 4 13.10 17.77 0.56
N ALA A 5 12.01 18.41 0.13
CA ALA A 5 11.75 18.72 -1.29
C ALA A 5 12.16 20.15 -1.62
N ARG A 6 12.66 20.40 -2.84
CA ARG A 6 13.04 21.74 -3.31
C ARG A 6 11.94 22.31 -4.21
N SER A 7 11.49 23.54 -3.94
CA SER A 7 10.53 24.22 -4.81
C SER A 7 11.20 24.76 -6.09
N PHE A 8 10.58 24.52 -7.25
CA PHE A 8 10.98 25.05 -8.56
C PHE A 8 9.73 25.28 -9.43
N ASN A 9 9.57 26.50 -9.97
CA ASN A 9 8.41 26.92 -10.77
C ASN A 9 7.05 26.56 -10.15
N GLY A 10 6.92 26.71 -8.82
CA GLY A 10 5.68 26.42 -8.10
C GLY A 10 5.42 24.94 -7.81
N LEU A 11 6.37 24.05 -8.15
CA LEU A 11 6.28 22.61 -7.89
C LEU A 11 7.36 22.16 -6.91
N TYR A 12 7.04 21.22 -6.03
CA TYR A 12 8.02 20.62 -5.11
C TYR A 12 8.69 19.41 -5.77
N VAL A 13 9.99 19.54 -6.04
CA VAL A 13 10.81 18.52 -6.70
C VAL A 13 11.58 17.73 -5.66
N LEU A 14 11.35 16.41 -5.64
CA LEU A 14 12.09 15.47 -4.82
C LEU A 14 13.33 15.01 -5.59
N LYS A 15 14.52 15.38 -5.11
CA LYS A 15 15.78 14.93 -5.71
C LYS A 15 16.09 13.52 -5.17
N ALA A 16 15.79 12.49 -5.95
CA ALA A 16 16.18 11.12 -5.61
C ALA A 16 17.72 11.03 -5.53
N CYS A 17 18.23 10.51 -4.41
CA CYS A 17 19.67 10.30 -4.22
C CYS A 17 20.14 9.23 -5.20
N GLN A 18 21.04 9.58 -6.11
CA GLN A 18 21.70 8.63 -7.00
C GLN A 18 22.85 7.96 -6.24
N SER A 19 22.58 6.84 -5.56
CA SER A 19 23.65 5.91 -5.17
C SER A 19 23.84 4.88 -6.29
N LEU A 20 24.80 5.17 -7.17
CA LEU A 20 25.29 4.25 -8.19
C LEU A 20 26.05 3.09 -7.54
N HIS A 21 25.38 1.96 -7.33
CA HIS A 21 26.02 0.64 -7.39
C HIS A 21 25.55 -0.04 -8.66
N HIS A 22 26.47 -0.16 -9.61
CA HIS A 22 26.27 -0.70 -10.94
C HIS A 22 26.14 -2.23 -10.87
N VAL A 23 24.96 -2.72 -10.48
CA VAL A 23 24.53 -4.10 -10.68
C VAL A 23 23.10 -4.00 -11.22
N ASN A 24 22.78 -4.78 -12.27
CA ASN A 24 21.49 -4.81 -13.00
C ASN A 24 20.28 -5.28 -12.14
N PHE A 25 20.18 -4.81 -10.89
CA PHE A 25 19.14 -5.17 -9.95
C PHE A 25 17.87 -4.33 -10.16
N LEU A 26 18.02 -3.08 -10.63
CA LEU A 26 16.90 -2.16 -10.80
C LEU A 26 15.94 -2.59 -11.92
N ASP A 27 16.43 -3.06 -13.07
CA ASP A 27 15.56 -3.40 -14.20
C ASP A 27 14.64 -4.58 -13.91
N TYR A 28 15.13 -5.62 -13.24
CA TYR A 28 14.32 -6.81 -12.97
C TYR A 28 13.32 -6.60 -11.82
N VAL A 29 13.76 -5.91 -10.76
CA VAL A 29 12.90 -5.63 -9.60
C VAL A 29 11.83 -4.61 -9.96
N PHE A 30 12.16 -3.55 -10.72
CA PHE A 30 11.17 -2.62 -11.23
C PHE A 30 10.18 -3.32 -12.16
N ASP A 31 10.61 -4.10 -13.15
CA ASP A 31 9.68 -4.70 -14.12
C ASP A 31 8.62 -5.57 -13.43
N SER A 32 9.02 -6.32 -12.40
CA SER A 32 8.12 -7.21 -11.67
C SER A 32 7.16 -6.52 -10.68
N ALA A 33 7.52 -5.33 -10.18
CA ALA A 33 6.68 -4.55 -9.27
C ALA A 33 5.93 -3.40 -9.98
N LEU A 34 6.36 -3.04 -11.19
CA LEU A 34 5.85 -1.91 -11.96
C LEU A 34 4.34 -2.03 -12.20
N TRP A 35 3.90 -3.19 -12.67
CA TRP A 35 2.49 -3.43 -12.94
C TRP A 35 1.66 -3.47 -11.66
N HIS A 36 2.21 -3.97 -10.56
CA HIS A 36 1.57 -3.92 -9.25
C HIS A 36 1.31 -2.46 -8.81
N TYR A 37 2.26 -1.55 -9.03
CA TYR A 37 2.07 -0.12 -8.73
C TYR A 37 1.11 0.57 -9.71
N LYS A 38 1.26 0.36 -11.03
CA LYS A 38 0.40 0.95 -12.08
C LYS A 38 -1.07 0.58 -11.91
N LEU A 39 -1.34 -0.64 -11.43
CA LEU A 39 -2.68 -1.17 -11.20
C LEU A 39 -3.16 -0.93 -9.75
N ARG A 40 -2.61 0.08 -9.06
CA ARG A 40 -3.02 0.49 -7.72
C ARG A 40 -2.98 -0.65 -6.70
N HIS A 41 -1.85 -1.34 -6.62
CA HIS A 41 -1.63 -2.43 -5.68
C HIS A 41 -2.57 -3.62 -5.87
N ALA A 42 -2.86 -3.96 -7.14
CA ALA A 42 -3.67 -5.13 -7.48
C ALA A 42 -3.15 -6.41 -6.78
N SER A 43 -4.11 -7.24 -6.35
CA SER A 43 -3.82 -8.48 -5.64
C SER A 43 -3.09 -9.48 -6.55
N TYR A 44 -2.38 -10.43 -5.94
CA TYR A 44 -1.68 -11.49 -6.67
C TYR A 44 -2.61 -12.26 -7.63
N ASN A 45 -3.84 -12.57 -7.18
CA ASN A 45 -4.82 -13.26 -8.01
C ASN A 45 -5.24 -12.42 -9.23
N CYS A 46 -5.44 -11.12 -9.03
CA CYS A 46 -5.76 -10.19 -10.11
C CYS A 46 -4.58 -10.09 -11.11
N MET A 47 -3.35 -9.98 -10.61
CA MET A 47 -2.15 -9.96 -11.45
C MET A 47 -1.97 -11.24 -12.27
N ASN A 48 -2.31 -12.41 -11.71
CA ASN A 48 -2.30 -13.68 -12.45
C ASN A 48 -3.31 -13.68 -13.60
N GLN A 49 -4.53 -13.19 -13.37
CA GLN A 49 -5.55 -13.08 -14.43
C GLN A 49 -5.09 -12.10 -15.53
N ILE A 50 -4.50 -10.98 -15.14
CA ILE A 50 -3.98 -9.99 -16.08
C ILE A 50 -2.84 -10.60 -16.91
N LYS A 51 -1.91 -11.34 -16.30
CA LYS A 51 -0.84 -12.03 -17.03
C LYS A 51 -1.36 -13.02 -18.07
N ASN A 52 -2.45 -13.74 -17.77
CA ASN A 52 -3.06 -14.67 -18.71
C ASN A 52 -3.58 -13.97 -19.97
N ASN A 53 -4.12 -12.76 -19.82
CA ASN A 53 -4.64 -11.97 -20.95
C ASN A 53 -3.56 -11.10 -21.61
N PHE A 54 -2.52 -10.74 -20.87
CA PHE A 54 -1.45 -9.82 -21.27
C PHE A 54 -0.08 -10.43 -20.90
N PRO A 55 0.49 -11.31 -21.75
CA PRO A 55 1.71 -12.06 -21.43
C PRO A 55 2.95 -11.19 -21.19
N PHE A 56 2.93 -9.94 -21.66
CA PHE A 56 3.98 -8.94 -21.41
C PHE A 56 3.98 -8.40 -19.98
N VAL A 57 2.90 -8.61 -19.22
CA VAL A 57 2.82 -8.22 -17.81
C VAL A 57 3.63 -9.20 -16.99
N LYS A 58 4.82 -8.76 -16.57
CA LYS A 58 5.66 -9.49 -15.62
C LYS A 58 5.32 -9.06 -14.21
N PHE A 59 5.31 -10.02 -13.30
CA PHE A 59 5.20 -9.72 -11.89
C PHE A 59 5.81 -10.81 -11.01
N ASN A 60 6.31 -10.42 -9.84
CA ASN A 60 6.96 -11.32 -8.90
C ASN A 60 6.09 -11.52 -7.66
N LYS A 61 5.66 -12.75 -7.44
CA LYS A 61 4.84 -13.14 -6.28
C LYS A 61 5.56 -13.00 -4.94
N ASN A 62 6.90 -13.09 -4.97
CA ASN A 62 7.75 -12.97 -3.80
C ASN A 62 8.10 -11.51 -3.49
N HIS A 63 7.68 -10.56 -4.34
CA HIS A 63 7.90 -9.14 -4.07
C HIS A 63 7.07 -8.70 -2.86
N ILE A 64 7.75 -8.20 -1.84
CA ILE A 64 7.11 -7.61 -0.66
C ILE A 64 6.90 -6.12 -0.96
N CYS A 65 5.65 -5.68 -0.91
CA CYS A 65 5.28 -4.29 -1.10
C CYS A 65 4.91 -3.68 0.26
N ASP A 66 5.65 -2.67 0.70
CA ASP A 66 5.47 -2.04 2.01
C ASP A 66 4.07 -1.45 2.17
N VAL A 67 3.53 -0.81 1.14
CA VAL A 67 2.16 -0.25 1.13
C VAL A 67 1.11 -1.35 1.30
N CYS A 68 1.29 -2.49 0.62
CA CYS A 68 0.41 -3.65 0.77
C CYS A 68 0.54 -4.30 2.13
N TYR A 69 1.75 -4.36 2.67
CA TYR A 69 2.01 -4.92 3.99
C TYR A 69 1.34 -4.08 5.07
N GLN A 70 1.58 -2.76 5.06
CA GLN A 70 0.98 -1.81 6.01
C GLN A 70 -0.55 -1.75 5.87
N SER A 71 -1.09 -1.74 4.64
CA SER A 71 -2.55 -1.72 4.46
C SER A 71 -3.25 -3.01 4.92
N LYS A 72 -2.53 -4.13 5.00
CA LYS A 72 -3.03 -5.39 5.57
C LYS A 72 -2.88 -5.48 7.08
N GLN A 73 -2.14 -4.56 7.72
CA GLN A 73 -2.12 -4.43 9.17
C GLN A 73 -3.45 -3.85 9.63
N ARG A 74 -4.46 -4.71 9.73
CA ARG A 74 -5.75 -4.35 10.32
C ARG A 74 -5.62 -4.39 11.83
N LYS A 75 -6.19 -3.38 12.49
CA LYS A 75 -6.42 -3.44 13.94
C LYS A 75 -7.19 -4.72 14.24
N LEU A 76 -6.79 -5.44 15.30
CA LEU A 76 -7.57 -6.57 15.79
C LEU A 76 -9.01 -6.11 16.08
N PRO A 77 -10.00 -7.02 15.97
CA PRO A 77 -11.37 -6.71 16.35
C PRO A 77 -11.40 -6.10 17.74
N PHE A 78 -12.26 -5.10 17.94
CA PHE A 78 -12.54 -4.61 19.28
C PHE A 78 -13.15 -5.77 20.10
N SER A 79 -12.77 -5.85 21.37
CA SER A 79 -13.48 -6.70 22.33
C SER A 79 -14.95 -6.32 22.35
N LEU A 80 -15.84 -7.30 22.50
CA LEU A 80 -17.25 -7.02 22.72
C LEU A 80 -17.41 -6.09 23.93
N SER A 81 -18.17 -5.02 23.75
CA SER A 81 -18.51 -4.12 24.85
C SER A 81 -19.55 -4.79 25.74
N ASN A 82 -19.32 -4.79 27.05
CA ASN A 82 -20.34 -5.18 28.03
C ASN A 82 -21.29 -4.02 28.39
N SER A 83 -21.22 -2.90 27.66
CA SER A 83 -22.15 -1.79 27.81
C SER A 83 -23.42 -2.10 27.01
N TYR A 84 -24.40 -2.69 27.69
CA TYR A 84 -25.73 -2.94 27.15
C TYR A 84 -26.80 -2.62 28.19
N ALA A 85 -27.97 -2.19 27.74
CA ALA A 85 -29.12 -1.91 28.58
C ALA A 85 -29.97 -3.19 28.75
N LEU A 86 -30.48 -3.44 29.96
CA LEU A 86 -31.43 -4.53 30.23
C LEU A 86 -32.87 -4.02 30.22
N HIS A 87 -33.07 -2.76 30.59
CA HIS A 87 -34.35 -2.06 30.62
C HIS A 87 -34.31 -0.76 29.81
N LYS A 88 -35.50 -0.22 29.55
CA LYS A 88 -35.64 1.04 28.80
C LYS A 88 -34.99 2.17 29.59
N PHE A 89 -34.22 3.00 28.90
CA PHE A 89 -33.50 4.16 29.44
C PHE A 89 -32.31 3.88 30.36
N ASP A 90 -31.84 2.63 30.48
CA ASP A 90 -30.64 2.30 31.28
C ASP A 90 -29.33 2.86 30.70
N LEU A 91 -29.30 3.10 29.38
CA LEU A 91 -28.11 3.58 28.67
C LEU A 91 -28.52 4.61 27.62
N ILE A 92 -27.97 5.82 27.73
CA ILE A 92 -28.14 6.91 26.76
C ILE A 92 -26.75 7.32 26.29
N HIS A 93 -26.52 7.24 24.97
CA HIS A 93 -25.28 7.69 24.35
C HIS A 93 -25.52 9.03 23.65
N VAL A 94 -24.72 10.04 23.97
CA VAL A 94 -24.79 11.39 23.38
C VAL A 94 -23.39 11.79 22.95
N ASP A 95 -23.26 12.29 21.72
CA ASP A 95 -22.03 12.84 21.14
C ASP A 95 -22.28 14.31 20.72
N ILE A 96 -21.22 15.12 20.63
CA ILE A 96 -21.29 16.59 20.42
C ILE A 96 -20.81 16.98 19.02
#